data_AF-A0A7T0KDF2-F1
#
_entry.id   AF-A0A7T0KDF2-F1
#
_cell.length_a   1.000
_cell.length_b   1.000
_cell.length_c   1.000
_cell.angle_alpha   90.00
_cell.angle_beta   90.00
_cell.angle_gamma   90.00
#
_symmetry.space_group_name_H-M   'P 1'
#
loop_
_entity.id
_entity.type
_entity.pdbx_description
1 polymer ?
#
loop_
_entity_poly.entity_id
_entity_poly.type
_entity_poly.pdbx_seq_one_letter_code
_entity_poly.pdbx_strand_id
1 'polypeptide(L)' 'MSQVRFNDKDAVSKYVSGCITVLSDGGYSDAEIFAYLFSEDDSLPGRPIDALHGHLAREVIRRAQAAAF' A
#
# COMPACT_ATOMS: atom_id res chain seq x y z
N MET A 1 16.76 -2.05 6.70
CA MET A 1 16.82 -2.59 5.32
C MET A 1 15.42 -3.01 4.92
N SER A 2 14.77 -2.30 4.00
CA SER A 2 13.46 -2.72 3.46
C SER A 2 13.70 -3.95 2.58
N GLN A 3 13.26 -5.13 3.00
CA GLN A 3 13.29 -6.31 2.14
C GLN A 3 12.24 -6.13 1.04
N VAL A 4 12.63 -6.33 -0.21
CA VAL A 4 11.70 -6.35 -1.35
C VAL A 4 10.78 -7.56 -1.16
N ARG A 5 9.47 -7.31 -1.07
CA ARG A 5 8.44 -8.35 -0.89
C ARG A 5 7.79 -8.65 -2.23
N PHE A 6 7.86 -9.90 -2.65
CA PHE A 6 7.08 -10.44 -3.77
C PHE A 6 6.00 -11.38 -3.20
N ASN A 7 4.94 -11.63 -3.97
CA ASN A 7 3.95 -12.66 -3.62
C ASN A 7 4.51 -14.07 -3.84
N ASP A 8 3.72 -15.12 -3.56
CA ASP A 8 4.13 -16.54 -3.74
C ASP A 8 4.50 -16.94 -5.19
N LYS A 9 4.36 -16.02 -6.15
CA LYS A 9 4.70 -16.20 -7.57
C LYS A 9 5.88 -15.31 -8.00
N ASP A 10 6.67 -14.79 -7.06
CA ASP A 10 7.76 -13.83 -7.31
C ASP A 10 7.30 -12.56 -8.05
N ALA A 11 6.01 -12.21 -7.96
CA ALA A 11 5.43 -11.04 -8.61
C ALA A 11 5.05 -9.97 -7.58
N VAL A 12 5.06 -8.71 -8.03
CA VAL A 12 4.48 -7.62 -7.24
C VAL A 12 2.98 -7.88 -7.09
N SER A 13 2.47 -7.73 -5.87
CA SER A 13 1.05 -7.90 -5.61
C SER A 13 0.25 -6.88 -6.44
N LYS A 14 -0.78 -7.34 -7.18
CA LYS A 14 -1.68 -6.44 -7.93
C LYS A 14 -2.38 -5.39 -7.04
N TYR A 15 -2.42 -5.63 -5.73
CA TYR A 15 -2.94 -4.67 -4.77
C TYR A 15 -2.00 -3.49 -4.57
N VAL A 16 -0.69 -3.67 -4.74
CA VAL A 16 0.28 -2.56 -4.66
C VAL A 16 0.04 -1.57 -5.78
N SER A 17 -0.08 -2.04 -7.03
CA SER A 17 -0.40 -1.16 -8.16
C SER A 17 -1.76 -0.51 -7.99
N GLY A 18 -2.78 -1.24 -7.51
CA GLY A 18 -4.09 -0.67 -7.21
C GLY A 18 -4.06 0.43 -6.15
N CYS A 19 -3.26 0.28 -5.09
CA CYS A 19 -3.09 1.28 -4.04
C CYS A 19 -2.46 2.57 -4.60
N ILE A 20 -1.40 2.42 -5.41
CA ILE A 20 -0.72 3.54 -6.06
C ILE A 20 -1.69 4.29 -6.96
N THR A 21 -2.49 3.60 -7.78
CA THR A 21 -3.49 4.23 -8.64
C THR A 21 -4.50 5.05 -7.83
N VAL A 22 -5.05 4.49 -6.75
CA VAL A 22 -6.02 5.18 -5.89
C VAL A 22 -5.43 6.47 -5.31
N LEU A 23 -4.22 6.42 -4.76
CA LEU A 23 -3.58 7.59 -4.16
C LEU A 23 -3.18 8.64 -5.21
N SER A 24 -2.69 8.18 -6.38
CA SER A 24 -2.34 9.05 -7.49
C SER A 24 -3.56 9.79 -8.05
N ASP A 25 -4.70 9.10 -8.20
CA ASP A 25 -5.96 9.71 -8.61
C ASP A 25 -6.47 10.72 -7.57
N GLY A 26 -6.14 10.50 -6.29
CA GLY A 26 -6.35 11.45 -5.19
C GLY A 26 -5.38 12.62 -5.12
N GLY A 27 -4.43 12.73 -6.06
CA GLY A 27 -3.47 13.84 -6.14
C GLY A 27 -2.23 13.71 -5.26
N TYR A 28 -1.97 12.54 -4.68
CA TYR A 28 -0.74 12.30 -3.92
C TYR A 28 0.47 12.28 -4.86
N SER A 29 1.56 12.94 -4.46
CA SER A 29 2.85 12.83 -5.14
C SER A 29 3.50 11.47 -4.90
N ASP A 30 4.45 11.08 -5.76
CA ASP A 30 5.24 9.86 -5.58
C ASP A 30 5.85 9.76 -4.18
N ALA A 31 6.37 10.87 -3.64
CA ALA A 31 6.95 10.91 -2.30
C ALA A 31 5.93 10.63 -1.20
N GLU A 32 4.70 11.16 -1.32
CA GLU A 32 3.61 10.91 -0.38
C GLU A 32 3.07 9.48 -0.49
N ILE A 33 3.02 8.92 -1.70
CA ILE A 33 2.68 7.51 -1.92
C ILE A 33 3.73 6.60 -1.27
N PHE A 34 5.01 6.91 -1.44
CA PHE A 34 6.09 6.19 -0.74
C PHE A 34 5.97 6.31 0.77
N ALA A 35 5.71 7.51 1.29
CA ALA A 35 5.51 7.72 2.72
C ALA A 35 4.32 6.91 3.23
N TYR A 36 3.20 6.91 2.52
CA TYR A 36 2.02 6.10 2.85
C TYR A 36 2.36 4.61 2.90
N LEU A 37 3.00 4.07 1.85
CA LEU A 37 3.25 2.64 1.74
C LEU A 37 4.25 2.10 2.78
N PHE A 38 5.25 2.91 3.15
CA PHE A 38 6.41 2.44 3.93
C PHE A 38 6.48 3.02 5.35
N SER A 39 5.53 3.85 5.77
CA SER A 39 5.43 4.28 7.17
C SER A 39 4.56 3.31 7.96
N GLU A 40 4.88 3.14 9.24
CA GLU A 40 4.03 2.38 10.16
C GLU A 40 2.71 3.14 10.36
N ASP A 41 1.60 2.41 10.34
CA ASP A 41 0.26 2.93 10.64
C ASP A 41 -0.23 2.16 11.86
N ASP A 42 -0.41 2.83 13.00
CA ASP A 42 -0.87 2.22 14.26
C ASP A 42 -2.23 1.52 14.14
N SER A 43 -2.99 1.83 13.08
CA SER A 43 -4.26 1.19 12.80
C SER A 43 -4.15 -0.02 11.86
N LEU A 44 -2.94 -0.38 11.40
CA LEU A 44 -2.59 -1.64 10.73
C LEU A 44 -1.54 -2.40 11.55
N PRO A 45 -1.47 -3.74 11.42
CA PRO A 45 -0.31 -4.47 11.89
C PRO A 45 0.88 -4.20 10.94
N GLY A 46 1.65 -3.15 11.25
CA GLY A 46 2.83 -2.75 10.50
C GLY A 46 2.56 -1.75 9.37
N ARG A 47 3.37 -1.82 8.31
CA ARG A 47 3.29 -0.86 7.19
C ARG A 47 2.29 -1.33 6.14
N PRO A 48 1.60 -0.42 5.41
CA PRO A 48 0.67 -0.80 4.34
C PRO A 48 1.28 -1.73 3.29
N ILE A 49 2.56 -1.54 2.93
CA ILE A 49 3.25 -2.41 1.96
C ILE A 49 3.32 -3.87 2.41
N ASP A 50 3.47 -4.13 3.71
CA ASP A 50 3.53 -5.50 4.25
C ASP A 50 2.14 -6.15 4.20
N ALA A 51 1.09 -5.37 4.48
CA ALA A 51 -0.31 -5.81 4.45
C ALA A 51 -0.84 -6.07 3.02
N LEU A 52 -0.32 -5.37 2.00
CA LEU A 52 -0.74 -5.50 0.60
C LEU A 52 -0.38 -6.85 -0.06
N HIS A 53 0.51 -7.62 0.57
CA HIS A 53 0.85 -8.98 0.14
C HIS A 53 0.00 -10.06 0.83
N GLY A 54 -0.79 -9.70 1.85
CA GLY A 54 -1.56 -10.62 2.66
C GLY A 54 -3.07 -10.41 2.61
N HIS A 55 -3.78 -11.00 3.58
CA HIS A 55 -5.24 -10.94 3.67
C HIS A 55 -5.79 -9.53 3.96
N LEU A 56 -4.93 -8.59 4.39
CA LEU A 56 -5.30 -7.21 4.70
C LEU A 56 -5.27 -6.27 3.50
N ALA A 57 -4.87 -6.74 2.31
CA ALA A 57 -4.74 -5.89 1.13
C ALA A 57 -6.01 -5.08 0.82
N ARG A 58 -7.20 -5.68 0.99
CA ARG A 58 -8.48 -4.98 0.78
C ARG A 58 -8.71 -3.84 1.77
N GLU A 59 -8.30 -4.00 3.02
CA GLU A 59 -8.42 -2.94 4.03
C GLU A 59 -7.46 -1.79 3.73
N VAL A 60 -6.25 -2.09 3.26
CA VAL A 60 -5.31 -1.05 2.81
C VAL A 60 -5.90 -0.25 1.64
N ILE A 61 -6.49 -0.92 0.64
CA ILE A 61 -7.15 -0.22 -0.48
C ILE A 61 -8.30 0.66 0.00
N ARG A 62 -9.15 0.17 0.92
CA ARG A 62 -10.25 0.96 1.48
C ARG A 62 -9.76 2.24 2.16
N ARG A 63 -8.63 2.16 2.86
CA ARG A 63 -8.00 3.32 3.53
C ARG A 63 -7.36 4.29 2.55
N ALA A 64 -6.68 3.76 1.52
CA ALA A 64 -6.15 4.60 0.45
C ALA A 64 -7.26 5.39 -0.23
N GLN A 65 -8.42 4.76 -0.48
CA GLN A 65 -9.61 5.44 -0.99
C GLN A 65 -10.07 6.52 -0.01
N ALA A 66 -10.22 6.21 1.27
CA ALA A 66 -10.63 7.20 2.27
C ALA A 66 -9.65 8.37 2.43
N ALA A 67 -8.37 8.18 2.13
CA ALA A 67 -7.35 9.23 2.19
C ALA A 67 -7.27 10.08 0.90
N ALA A 68 -7.78 9.57 -0.21
CA ALA A 68 -7.76 10.17 -1.54
C ALA A 68 -9.06 10.92 -1.91
N PHE A 69 -10.10 10.83 -1.09
CA PHE A 69 -11.43 11.43 -1.29
C PHE A 69 -11.76 12.49 -0.24
#